data_AF-A0A368GEK7-F1
#
_entry.id   AF-A0A368GEK7-F1
#
_cell.length_a   1.000
_cell.length_b   1.000
_cell.length_c   1.000
_cell.angle_alpha   90.00
_cell.angle_beta   90.00
_cell.angle_gamma   90.00
#
_symmetry.space_group_name_H-M   'P 1'
#
loop_
_entity.id
_entity.type
_entity.pdbx_description
1 polymer ?
#
loop_
_entity_poly.entity_id
_entity_poly.type
_entity_poly.pdbx_seq_one_letter_code
_entity_poly.pdbx_strand_id
1 'polypeptide(L)'
;MDIRRRWDLSLKEKRQKILEWAEKNGIKEPVAEYLEKRKAEGKQQRKQFDELLENLPTVGKKYISIWDDRNKTKAQKAAEMDKLRSEYKKEFKVVSYALRILDPRFRFRFQRFRRNEKRNKHSQLLKGKKNAA
;
A
#
# COMPACT_ATOMS: atom_id res chain seq x y z
N MET A 1 11.23 9.01 27.21
CA MET A 1 9.89 8.38 27.11
C MET A 1 9.43 8.47 25.67
N ASP A 2 9.07 7.36 25.01
CA ASP A 2 8.64 7.39 23.60
C ASP A 2 7.15 7.78 23.48
N ILE A 3 6.88 9.08 23.35
CA ILE A 3 5.52 9.65 23.23
C ILE A 3 4.76 9.01 22.04
N ARG A 4 5.46 8.54 21.01
CA ARG A 4 4.86 7.94 19.81
C ARG A 4 4.19 6.60 20.09
N ARG A 5 4.78 5.78 20.96
CA ARG A 5 4.32 4.40 21.26
C ARG A 5 3.26 4.32 22.36
N ARG A 6 2.83 5.44 22.93
CA ARG A 6 1.78 5.48 23.94
C ARG A 6 0.39 5.29 23.31
N TRP A 7 -0.23 4.13 23.50
CA TRP A 7 -1.55 3.83 22.93
C TRP A 7 -2.71 4.40 23.76
N ASP A 8 -2.41 4.74 25.01
CA ASP A 8 -3.31 5.31 26.01
C ASP A 8 -3.61 6.80 25.82
N LEU A 9 -2.87 7.48 24.93
CA LEU A 9 -3.06 8.90 24.64
C LEU A 9 -3.76 9.12 23.30
N SER A 10 -4.69 10.07 23.30
CA SER A 10 -5.26 10.63 22.09
C SER A 10 -4.20 11.35 21.24
N LEU A 11 -4.48 11.50 19.96
CA LEU A 11 -3.63 12.28 19.04
C LEU A 11 -3.46 13.74 19.50
N LYS A 12 -4.47 14.33 20.16
CA LYS A 12 -4.42 15.70 20.68
C LYS A 12 -3.45 15.79 21.86
N GLU A 13 -3.55 14.86 22.81
CA GLU A 13 -2.65 14.80 23.98
C GLU A 13 -1.20 14.48 23.57
N LYS A 14 -1.00 13.59 22.60
CA LYS A 14 0.33 13.33 22.03
C LYS A 14 0.94 14.60 21.43
N ARG A 15 0.14 15.39 20.70
CA ARG A 15 0.60 16.65 20.12
C ARG A 15 1.00 17.66 21.19
N GLN A 16 0.20 17.82 22.24
CA GLN A 16 0.56 18.69 23.38
C GLN A 16 1.88 18.27 24.01
N LYS A 17 2.06 16.98 24.33
CA LYS A 17 3.31 16.47 24.92
C LYS A 17 4.52 16.63 23.99
N ILE A 18 4.32 16.52 22.68
CA ILE A 18 5.38 16.78 21.68
C ILE A 18 5.76 18.26 21.67
N LEU A 19 4.78 19.17 21.76
CA LEU A 19 5.03 20.61 21.81
C LEU A 19 5.72 21.02 23.13
N GLU A 20 5.30 20.47 24.26
CA GLU A 20 5.95 20.68 25.56
C GLU A 20 7.40 20.16 25.56
N TRP A 21 7.63 18.99 24.96
CA TRP A 21 8.98 18.48 24.75
C TRP A 21 9.80 19.38 23.82
N ALA A 22 9.20 19.87 22.73
CA ALA A 22 9.88 20.75 21.78
C ALA A 22 10.24 22.11 22.41
N GLU A 23 9.37 22.65 23.26
CA GLU A 23 9.60 23.87 24.03
C GLU A 23 10.76 23.71 25.02
N LYS A 24 10.82 22.59 25.74
CA LYS A 24 11.95 22.27 26.63
C LYS A 24 13.29 22.14 25.90
N ASN A 25 13.27 21.87 24.59
CA ASN A 25 14.47 21.70 23.76
C ASN A 25 14.71 22.88 22.81
N GLY A 26 13.94 23.97 22.91
CA GLY A 26 14.11 25.16 22.06
C GLY A 26 13.77 24.96 20.58
N ILE A 27 13.07 23.89 20.21
CA ILE A 27 12.72 23.53 18.82
C ILE A 27 11.21 23.59 18.56
N LYS A 28 10.51 24.46 19.30
CA LYS A 28 9.05 24.57 19.25
C LYS A 28 8.53 24.92 17.86
N GLU A 29 9.14 25.90 17.20
CA GLU A 29 8.76 26.38 15.87
C GLU A 29 8.85 25.32 14.78
N PRO A 30 10.00 24.65 14.54
CA PRO A 30 10.10 23.63 13.49
C PRO A 30 9.18 22.43 13.75
N VAL A 31 8.93 22.09 15.01
CA VAL A 31 7.99 21.01 15.38
C VAL A 31 6.54 21.43 15.12
N ALA A 32 6.15 22.66 15.42
CA ALA A 32 4.83 23.18 15.13
C ALA A 32 4.54 23.21 13.62
N GLU A 33 5.48 23.72 12.82
CA GLU A 33 5.38 23.72 11.36
C GLU A 33 5.24 22.30 10.79
N TYR A 34 6.04 21.36 11.29
CA TYR A 34 5.94 19.96 10.90
C TYR A 34 4.55 19.38 11.18
N LEU A 35 3.99 19.65 12.36
CA LEU A 35 2.68 19.14 12.76
C LEU A 35 1.54 19.70 11.91
N GLU A 36 1.57 20.99 11.56
CA GLU A 36 0.57 21.59 10.68
C GLU A 36 0.72 21.12 9.24
N LYS A 37 1.96 20.98 8.72
CA LYS A 37 2.20 20.37 7.40
C LYS A 37 1.63 18.95 7.33
N ARG A 38 1.89 18.12 8.34
CA ARG A 38 1.34 16.76 8.43
C ARG A 38 -0.18 16.71 8.47
N LYS A 39 -0.80 17.67 9.15
CA LYS A 39 -2.25 17.79 9.22
C LYS A 39 -2.85 18.18 7.87
N ALA A 40 -2.21 19.10 7.15
CA ALA A 40 -2.60 19.49 5.79
C ALA A 40 -2.46 18.32 4.81
N GLU A 41 -1.29 17.65 4.81
CA GLU A 41 -1.05 16.43 4.02
C GLU A 41 -2.11 15.36 4.28
N GLY A 42 -2.43 15.10 5.55
CA GLY A 42 -3.45 14.12 5.92
C GLY A 42 -4.88 14.51 5.48
N LYS A 43 -5.21 15.80 5.45
CA LYS A 43 -6.49 16.27 4.89
C LYS A 43 -6.52 16.11 3.37
N GLN A 44 -5.45 16.47 2.68
CA GLN A 44 -5.35 16.32 1.23
C GLN A 44 -5.41 14.84 0.81
N GLN A 45 -4.71 13.97 1.55
CA GLN A 45 -4.76 12.52 1.32
C GLN A 45 -6.18 11.97 1.48
N ARG A 46 -6.93 12.41 2.50
CA ARG A 46 -8.33 11.99 2.69
C ARG A 46 -9.21 12.42 1.52
N LYS A 47 -9.13 13.68 1.08
CA LYS A 47 -9.86 14.16 -0.10
C LYS A 47 -9.56 13.32 -1.34
N GLN A 48 -8.28 13.06 -1.62
CA GLN A 48 -7.85 12.22 -2.74
C GLN A 48 -8.34 10.76 -2.62
N PHE A 49 -8.52 10.27 -1.40
CA PHE A 49 -9.06 8.94 -1.15
C PHE A 49 -10.57 8.90 -1.38
N ASP A 50 -11.30 9.92 -0.95
CA ASP A 50 -12.74 10.06 -1.17
C ASP A 50 -13.05 10.13 -2.68
N GLU A 51 -12.33 10.97 -3.42
CA GLU A 51 -12.41 11.06 -4.90
C GLU A 51 -12.14 9.70 -5.59
N LEU A 52 -11.17 8.93 -5.06
CA LEU A 52 -10.84 7.61 -5.58
C LEU A 52 -11.95 6.60 -5.30
N LEU A 53 -12.60 6.66 -4.14
CA LEU A 53 -13.71 5.78 -3.78
C LEU A 53 -14.94 6.02 -4.67
N GLU A 54 -15.22 7.27 -5.03
CA GLU A 54 -16.34 7.60 -5.92
C GLU A 54 -16.17 7.03 -7.32
N ASN A 55 -14.94 7.07 -7.85
CA ASN A 55 -14.63 6.57 -9.20
C ASN A 55 -14.42 5.05 -9.27
N LEU A 56 -14.13 4.41 -8.14
CA LEU A 56 -13.76 2.99 -8.07
C LEU A 56 -14.82 2.03 -8.66
N PRO A 57 -16.13 2.16 -8.35
CA PRO A 57 -17.15 1.27 -8.87
C PRO A 57 -17.23 1.32 -10.40
N THR A 58 -17.11 2.53 -10.98
CA THR A 58 -17.16 2.75 -12.42
C THR A 58 -15.95 2.12 -13.12
N VAL A 59 -14.75 2.37 -12.60
CA VAL A 59 -13.51 1.78 -13.14
C VAL A 59 -13.51 0.25 -12.97
N GLY A 60 -14.01 -0.25 -11.84
CA GLY A 60 -14.18 -1.68 -11.57
C GLY A 60 -15.07 -2.37 -12.60
N LYS A 61 -16.25 -1.79 -12.90
CA LYS A 61 -17.17 -2.33 -13.93
C LYS A 61 -16.52 -2.33 -15.31
N LYS A 62 -15.84 -1.23 -15.71
CA LYS A 62 -15.12 -1.17 -16.99
C LYS A 62 -14.01 -2.23 -17.08
N TYR A 63 -13.23 -2.39 -16.00
CA TYR A 63 -12.16 -3.38 -15.92
C TYR A 63 -12.69 -4.81 -16.12
N ILE A 64 -13.78 -5.17 -15.45
CA ILE A 64 -14.40 -6.50 -15.59
C ILE A 64 -14.96 -6.68 -17.00
N SER A 65 -15.67 -5.70 -17.54
CA SER A 65 -16.26 -5.74 -18.88
C SER A 65 -15.22 -6.03 -19.97
N ILE A 66 -14.05 -5.38 -19.91
CA ILE A 66 -12.95 -5.63 -20.86
C ILE A 66 -12.46 -7.09 -20.77
N TRP A 67 -12.39 -7.67 -19.57
CA TRP A 67 -11.99 -9.07 -19.40
C TRP A 67 -13.06 -10.05 -19.87
N ASP A 68 -14.32 -9.79 -19.58
CA ASP A 68 -15.46 -10.67 -19.87
C ASP A 68 -15.88 -10.66 -21.34
N ASP A 69 -15.51 -9.64 -22.11
CA ASP A 69 -15.82 -9.54 -23.53
C ASP A 69 -15.15 -10.68 -24.33
N ARG A 70 -15.92 -11.71 -24.68
CA ARG A 70 -15.39 -12.90 -25.39
C ARG A 70 -15.12 -12.64 -26.88
N ASN A 71 -15.61 -11.53 -27.42
CA ASN A 71 -15.47 -11.20 -28.84
C ASN A 71 -14.13 -10.51 -29.14
N LYS A 72 -13.48 -9.95 -28.12
CA LYS A 72 -12.19 -9.25 -28.26
C LYS A 72 -11.00 -10.18 -28.18
N THR A 73 -10.01 -9.94 -29.04
CA THR A 73 -8.71 -10.59 -28.96
C THR A 73 -7.92 -10.11 -27.73
N LYS A 74 -6.95 -10.91 -27.28
CA LYS A 74 -6.08 -10.53 -26.16
C LYS A 74 -5.36 -9.20 -26.38
N ALA A 75 -4.95 -8.90 -27.62
CA ALA A 75 -4.29 -7.65 -27.98
C ALA A 75 -5.23 -6.44 -27.83
N GLN A 76 -6.49 -6.57 -28.27
CA GLN A 76 -7.50 -5.51 -28.11
C GLN A 76 -7.81 -5.25 -26.63
N LYS A 77 -7.96 -6.31 -25.83
CA LYS A 77 -8.16 -6.18 -24.38
C LYS A 77 -6.98 -5.50 -23.69
N ALA A 78 -5.75 -5.82 -24.09
CA ALA A 78 -4.55 -5.18 -23.56
C ALA A 78 -4.54 -3.67 -23.88
N ALA A 79 -4.85 -3.28 -25.11
CA ALA A 79 -4.92 -1.88 -25.50
C ALA A 79 -6.00 -1.09 -24.72
N GLU A 80 -7.17 -1.68 -24.51
CA GLU A 80 -8.23 -1.06 -23.70
C GLU A 80 -7.86 -0.96 -22.22
N MET A 81 -7.18 -1.96 -21.67
CA MET A 81 -6.64 -1.91 -20.32
C MET A 81 -5.59 -0.81 -20.16
N ASP A 82 -4.71 -0.64 -21.16
CA ASP A 82 -3.70 0.41 -21.13
C ASP A 82 -4.34 1.81 -21.18
N LYS A 83 -5.39 1.99 -21.98
CA LYS A 83 -6.21 3.22 -21.98
C LYS A 83 -6.84 3.48 -20.61
N LEU A 84 -7.50 2.48 -20.03
CA LEU A 84 -8.12 2.59 -18.71
C LEU A 84 -7.09 2.92 -17.62
N ARG A 85 -5.88 2.37 -17.74
CA ARG A 85 -4.75 2.64 -16.84
C ARG A 85 -4.17 4.05 -17.02
N SER A 86 -4.14 4.59 -18.24
CA SER A 86 -3.69 5.96 -18.48
C SER A 86 -4.69 6.99 -17.95
N GLU A 87 -5.99 6.73 -18.10
CA GLU A 87 -7.05 7.64 -17.65
C GLU A 87 -7.23 7.59 -16.13
N TYR A 88 -7.27 6.38 -15.54
CA TYR A 88 -7.60 6.16 -14.13
C TYR A 88 -6.49 5.42 -13.39
N LYS A 89 -5.28 6.00 -13.40
CA LYS A 89 -4.04 5.34 -12.92
C LYS A 89 -4.14 4.79 -11.49
N LYS A 90 -4.78 5.52 -10.56
CA LYS A 90 -4.85 5.12 -9.15
C LYS A 90 -5.92 4.07 -8.92
N GLU A 91 -7.10 4.29 -9.47
CA GLU A 91 -8.28 3.42 -9.40
C GLU A 91 -7.98 2.08 -10.05
N PHE A 92 -7.36 2.09 -11.24
CA PHE A 92 -6.89 0.89 -11.93
C PHE A 92 -5.95 0.07 -11.06
N LYS A 93 -5.01 0.72 -10.35
CA LYS A 93 -4.07 0.02 -9.45
C LYS A 93 -4.80 -0.64 -8.28
N VAL A 94 -5.80 0.03 -7.70
CA VAL A 94 -6.59 -0.53 -6.60
C VAL A 94 -7.45 -1.70 -7.09
N VAL A 95 -8.19 -1.53 -8.19
CA VAL A 95 -9.05 -2.57 -8.77
C VAL A 95 -8.24 -3.79 -9.18
N SER A 96 -7.15 -3.60 -9.93
CA SER A 96 -6.28 -4.71 -10.35
C SER A 96 -5.67 -5.44 -9.16
N TYR A 97 -5.28 -4.72 -8.09
CA TYR A 97 -4.77 -5.33 -6.87
C TYR A 97 -5.85 -6.11 -6.11
N ALA A 98 -7.07 -5.57 -5.99
CA ALA A 98 -8.19 -6.22 -5.34
C ALA A 98 -8.57 -7.53 -6.04
N LEU A 99 -8.73 -7.50 -7.37
CA LEU A 99 -9.02 -8.70 -8.16
C LEU A 99 -7.90 -9.73 -8.07
N ARG A 100 -6.64 -9.29 -8.04
CA ARG A 100 -5.49 -10.18 -7.85
C ARG A 100 -5.48 -10.87 -6.49
N ILE A 101 -5.93 -10.22 -5.41
CA ILE A 101 -6.08 -10.84 -4.09
C ILE A 101 -7.18 -11.91 -4.11
N LEU A 102 -8.26 -11.64 -4.84
CA LEU A 102 -9.42 -12.53 -4.93
C LEU A 102 -9.16 -13.73 -5.87
N ASP A 103 -8.21 -13.64 -6.79
CA ASP A 103 -7.84 -14.75 -7.68
C ASP A 103 -7.27 -15.95 -6.87
N PRO A 104 -7.94 -17.12 -6.88
CA PRO A 104 -7.47 -18.32 -6.20
C PRO A 104 -6.06 -18.75 -6.64
N ARG A 105 -5.68 -18.51 -7.89
CA ARG A 105 -4.35 -18.86 -8.44
C ARG A 105 -3.23 -18.07 -7.79
N PHE A 106 -3.54 -16.87 -7.29
CA PHE A 106 -2.56 -15.99 -6.66
C PHE A 106 -2.14 -16.47 -5.26
N ARG A 107 -3.06 -17.06 -4.49
CA ARG A 107 -2.74 -17.73 -3.20
C ARG A 107 -1.68 -18.82 -3.38
N PHE A 108 -1.78 -19.60 -4.45
CA PHE A 108 -0.86 -20.71 -4.69
C PHE A 108 0.54 -20.25 -5.11
N ARG A 109 0.68 -19.16 -5.87
CA ARG A 109 2.00 -18.61 -6.22
C ARG A 109 2.76 -18.12 -4.98
N PHE A 110 2.11 -17.35 -4.10
CA PHE A 110 2.78 -16.86 -2.90
C PHE A 110 3.20 -17.97 -1.94
N GLN A 111 2.39 -19.02 -1.78
CA GLN A 111 2.78 -20.18 -1.00
C GLN A 111 3.98 -20.92 -1.61
N ARG A 112 4.06 -21.05 -2.94
CA ARG A 112 5.21 -21.67 -3.61
C ARG A 112 6.48 -20.84 -3.43
N PHE A 113 6.43 -19.52 -3.60
CA PHE A 113 7.58 -18.64 -3.37
C PHE A 113 8.10 -18.77 -1.93
N ARG A 114 7.20 -18.73 -0.95
CA ARG A 114 7.57 -18.82 0.47
C ARG A 114 8.13 -20.21 0.85
N ARG A 115 7.66 -21.30 0.22
CA ARG A 115 8.25 -22.64 0.38
C ARG A 115 9.63 -22.74 -0.27
N ASN A 116 9.81 -22.17 -1.45
CA ASN A 116 11.12 -22.16 -2.13
C ASN A 116 12.17 -21.36 -1.36
N GLU A 117 11.79 -20.24 -0.76
CA GLU A 117 12.69 -19.44 0.07
C GLU A 117 13.16 -20.22 1.32
N LYS A 118 12.25 -20.95 1.98
CA LYS A 118 12.60 -21.83 3.11
C LYS A 118 13.51 -23.00 2.68
N ARG A 119 13.23 -23.63 1.54
CA ARG A 119 14.07 -24.69 0.97
C ARG A 119 15.49 -24.19 0.64
N ASN A 120 15.60 -23.00 0.05
CA ASN A 120 16.90 -22.40 -0.27
C ASN A 120 17.70 -22.02 0.98
N LYS A 121 17.05 -21.50 2.03
CA LYS A 121 17.72 -21.24 3.32
C LYS A 121 18.21 -22.53 3.97
N HIS A 122 17.39 -23.59 3.93
CA HIS A 122 17.77 -24.89 4.49
C HIS A 122 18.93 -25.55 3.72
N SER A 123 18.94 -25.46 2.38
CA SER A 123 20.04 -26.01 1.57
C SER A 123 21.36 -25.26 1.77
N GLN A 124 21.32 -23.93 1.98
CA GLN A 124 22.50 -23.15 2.31
C GLN A 124 23.06 -23.50 3.70
N LEU A 125 22.20 -23.71 4.71
CA LEU A 125 22.62 -24.15 6.04
C LEU A 125 23.28 -25.53 6.01
N LEU A 126 22.76 -26.47 5.21
CA LEU A 126 23.34 -27.79 5.05
C LEU A 126 24.69 -27.76 4.31
N LYS A 127 24.85 -26.88 3.31
CA LYS A 127 26.14 -26.68 2.62
C LYS A 127 27.18 -26.02 3.53
N GLY A 128 26.78 -25.05 4.36
CA GLY A 128 27.68 -24.42 5.34
C GLY A 128 28.18 -25.40 6.41
N LYS A 129 27.36 -26.36 6.83
CA LYS A 129 27.77 -27.42 7.77
C LYS A 129 28.70 -28.46 7.17
N LYS A 130 28.63 -28.73 5.86
CA LYS A 130 29.51 -29.68 5.17
C LYS A 130 30.90 -29.11 4.85
N ASN A 131 31.05 -27.79 4.81
CA ASN A 131 32.33 -27.13 4.54
C ASN A 131 33.09 -26.73 5.82
N ALA A 132 32.53 -27.01 7.00
CA ALA A 132 33.09 -26.69 8.32
C ALA A 132 33.51 -27.94 9.12
N ALA A 133 33.50 -29.11 8.49
CA ALA A 133 34.00 -30.38 8.99
C ALA A 133 35.09 -30.87 8.02
#